data_AF-A0A4P9VWX2-F1
#
_entry.id   AF-A0A4P9VWX2-F1
#
_cell.length_a   1.000
_cell.length_b   1.000
_cell.length_c   1.000
_cell.angle_alpha   90.00
_cell.angle_beta   90.00
_cell.angle_gamma   90.00
#
_symmetry.space_group_name_H-M   'P 1'
#
loop_
_entity.id
_entity.type
_entity.pdbx_description
1 polymer ?
#
loop_
_entity_poly.entity_id
_entity_poly.type
_entity_poly.pdbx_seq_one_letter_code
_entity_poly.pdbx_strand_id
1 'polypeptide(L)'
;MQPELLKNHPQSQLQSAPLLFSYPSAPEPFAPLALDSVSSQHTAPSPPEHQPAPLPTLTPFPSSFPLLSLPHLSAPPPTSIQPPSAPPGPKPRHLRVPRNLKRRTTIEESAFCNSCDTPIAILLLHGPMSAFTIPHAMSLTCRTCDAAAALERSTLVDVADAIRTSKKKKRPLGVEGPLFCSACKEQVGVGVMRMVDGEGVGRREDWIEPEFDVEPVCTRCWSKYKFCSAVCGGRCWVGGWAGIMGTGAVWLMRAVLMYSPPSFKCGGGGQFRTGRWRPNELFSPARKLCNLNHDRAGMLALTDQVFPCPTGFPPSHVPTLVAFWEEIFFKRLAEAKYMEARIGMSDFAFLEARVRESAEEVRGRLCAPLKPGRRRYVCVTWGDPVSKPRRSTTGVDVHPAHGRRVAQFLIIEWWVQDRILEVAYAMSSLAPYIDEACRREMMMHIIAEARSLSLPAPEHVIYRERPTAAEIQEDDKGAPNNMGWVRAASYVARRSAERVRAGMEPLDPALFAGERFEENEEVSKWFVVWAIGFEEMMAILESLVGRRLRK
;
A
#
# COMPACT_ATOMS: atom_id res chain seq x y z
N MET A 1 36.89 65.33 -6.76
CA MET A 1 35.48 65.66 -7.01
C MET A 1 34.64 64.45 -6.64
N GLN A 2 34.03 64.47 -5.45
CA GLN A 2 32.99 63.52 -5.04
C GLN A 2 31.65 63.95 -5.63
N PRO A 3 30.72 63.02 -5.90
CA PRO A 3 29.31 63.34 -5.91
C PRO A 3 28.64 62.76 -4.65
N GLU A 4 28.30 63.65 -3.73
CA GLU A 4 27.09 63.50 -2.90
C GLU A 4 25.87 63.65 -3.81
N LEU A 5 24.84 62.81 -3.68
CA LEU A 5 23.44 63.28 -3.77
C LEU A 5 22.41 62.21 -3.37
N LEU A 6 21.78 62.52 -2.23
CA LEU A 6 20.41 62.24 -1.79
C LEU A 6 19.86 60.81 -1.65
N LYS A 7 19.87 60.37 -0.38
CA LYS A 7 18.80 59.57 0.23
C LYS A 7 17.59 60.47 0.51
N ASN A 8 16.39 60.04 0.12
CA ASN A 8 15.12 60.46 0.72
C ASN A 8 14.10 59.33 0.53
N HIS A 9 13.81 58.61 1.62
CA HIS A 9 12.73 57.62 1.70
C HIS A 9 11.80 58.08 2.83
N PRO A 10 10.49 58.31 2.58
CA PRO A 10 9.57 58.63 3.66
C PRO A 10 9.22 57.35 4.43
N GLN A 11 9.54 57.37 5.71
CA GLN A 11 9.25 56.33 6.68
C GLN A 11 7.79 56.49 7.13
N SER A 12 6.86 55.79 6.49
CA SER A 12 5.48 55.64 6.98
C SER A 12 5.48 54.67 8.16
N GLN A 13 5.49 55.23 9.38
CA GLN A 13 5.15 54.48 10.59
C GLN A 13 3.66 54.14 10.58
N LEU A 14 3.31 52.94 10.13
CA LEU A 14 2.07 52.29 10.54
C LEU A 14 2.31 51.74 11.95
N GLN A 15 1.78 52.45 12.94
CA GLN A 15 1.64 51.94 14.30
C GLN A 15 0.66 50.76 14.27
N SER A 16 1.17 49.55 14.42
CA SER A 16 0.38 48.36 14.69
C SER A 16 -0.20 48.49 16.11
N ALA A 17 -1.51 48.73 16.21
CA ALA A 17 -2.23 48.56 17.47
C ALA A 17 -2.12 47.09 17.92
N PRO A 18 -1.85 46.80 19.19
CA PRO A 18 -1.90 45.43 19.69
C PRO A 18 -3.37 45.01 19.77
N LEU A 19 -3.78 44.09 18.88
CA LEU A 19 -5.01 43.33 19.07
C LEU A 19 -4.80 42.39 20.26
N LEU A 20 -5.31 42.79 21.42
CA LEU A 20 -5.54 41.92 22.57
C LEU A 20 -6.58 40.86 22.16
N PHE A 21 -6.09 39.72 21.65
CA PHE A 21 -6.85 38.49 21.66
C PHE A 21 -6.79 37.90 23.07
N SER A 22 -7.84 38.16 23.86
CA SER A 22 -8.09 37.43 25.10
C SER A 22 -8.42 35.98 24.73
N TYR A 23 -7.48 35.08 24.95
CA TYR A 23 -7.76 33.64 24.99
C TYR A 23 -8.65 33.36 26.21
N PRO A 24 -9.76 32.61 26.06
CA PRO A 24 -10.42 32.05 27.23
C PRO A 24 -9.45 31.09 27.92
N SER A 25 -9.20 31.35 29.20
CA SER A 25 -8.41 30.53 30.09
C SER A 25 -8.86 29.07 30.02
N ALA A 26 -7.89 28.16 29.97
CA ALA A 26 -8.13 26.73 30.08
C ALA A 26 -8.96 26.41 31.34
N PRO A 27 -9.93 25.48 31.27
CA PRO A 27 -10.62 25.03 32.47
C PRO A 27 -9.60 24.35 33.41
N GLU A 28 -9.66 24.71 34.69
CA GLU A 28 -8.85 24.15 35.75
C GLU A 28 -8.93 22.61 35.81
N PRO A 29 -7.86 21.93 36.26
CA PRO A 29 -7.91 20.50 36.50
C PRO A 29 -8.91 20.20 37.61
N PHE A 30 -9.93 19.40 37.27
CA PHE A 30 -10.88 18.85 38.22
C PHE A 30 -10.14 18.17 39.38
N ALA A 31 -10.40 18.67 40.59
CA ALA A 31 -10.00 18.02 41.83
C ALA A 31 -10.60 16.60 41.90
N PRO A 32 -9.88 15.62 42.47
CA PRO A 32 -10.40 14.27 42.63
C PRO A 32 -11.53 14.30 43.65
N LEU A 33 -12.75 13.99 43.21
CA LEU A 33 -13.86 13.70 44.10
C LEU A 33 -13.52 12.44 44.90
N ALA A 34 -13.39 12.62 46.21
CA ALA A 34 -13.39 11.53 47.17
C ALA A 34 -14.73 10.78 47.05
N LEU A 35 -14.67 9.54 46.58
CA LEU A 35 -15.77 8.59 46.67
C LEU A 35 -15.82 8.06 48.10
N ASP A 36 -16.80 8.53 48.86
CA ASP A 36 -17.17 7.94 50.13
C ASP A 36 -17.53 6.46 49.93
N SER A 37 -16.80 5.61 50.67
CA SER A 37 -17.08 4.19 50.80
C SER A 37 -18.39 3.97 51.54
N VAL A 38 -19.47 3.77 50.79
CA VAL A 38 -20.68 3.16 51.33
C VAL A 38 -20.51 1.64 51.27
N SER A 39 -20.22 1.06 52.44
CA SER A 39 -20.22 -0.38 52.67
C SER A 39 -21.66 -0.89 52.61
N SER A 40 -22.06 -1.47 51.48
CA SER A 40 -23.25 -2.31 51.37
C SER A 40 -22.84 -3.77 51.32
N GLN A 41 -23.01 -4.46 52.44
CA GLN A 41 -22.97 -5.91 52.54
C GLN A 41 -24.17 -6.50 51.80
N HIS A 42 -23.94 -6.96 50.56
CA HIS A 42 -24.84 -7.92 49.92
C HIS A 42 -24.17 -9.28 49.90
N THR A 43 -24.68 -10.16 50.76
CA THR A 43 -24.39 -11.59 50.79
C THR A 43 -24.84 -12.21 49.46
N ALA A 44 -23.89 -12.62 48.63
CA ALA A 44 -24.16 -13.38 47.42
C ALA A 44 -24.52 -14.84 47.79
N PRO A 45 -25.56 -15.45 47.19
CA PRO A 45 -25.84 -16.87 47.38
C PRO A 45 -24.80 -17.71 46.64
N SER A 46 -24.32 -18.75 47.33
CA SER A 46 -23.39 -19.75 46.82
C SER A 46 -23.90 -20.42 45.53
N PRO A 47 -23.05 -20.66 44.52
CA PRO A 47 -23.44 -21.41 43.34
C PRO A 47 -23.66 -22.89 43.70
N PRO A 48 -24.62 -23.58 43.04
CA PRO A 48 -24.86 -25.00 43.28
C PRO A 48 -23.66 -25.83 42.82
N GLU A 49 -23.25 -26.73 43.71
CA GLU A 49 -22.22 -27.74 43.54
C GLU A 49 -22.63 -28.69 42.41
N HIS A 50 -22.00 -28.53 41.24
CA HIS A 50 -22.18 -29.44 40.11
C HIS A 50 -21.43 -30.75 40.37
N GLN A 51 -22.20 -31.82 40.57
CA GLN A 51 -21.72 -33.20 40.54
C GLN A 51 -21.00 -33.50 39.22
N PRO A 52 -19.83 -34.17 39.26
CA PRO A 52 -19.15 -34.61 38.05
C PRO A 52 -19.93 -35.75 37.39
N ALA A 53 -20.34 -35.53 36.14
CA ALA A 53 -20.90 -36.57 35.28
C ALA A 53 -19.84 -37.66 34.98
N PRO A 54 -20.23 -38.93 34.88
CA PRO A 54 -19.30 -40.02 34.60
C PRO A 54 -18.73 -39.91 33.17
N LEU A 55 -17.41 -40.08 33.07
CA LEU A 55 -16.66 -40.20 31.82
C LEU A 55 -17.22 -41.32 30.92
N PRO A 56 -17.43 -41.08 29.62
CA PRO A 56 -17.76 -42.14 28.69
C PRO A 56 -16.52 -43.00 28.43
N THR A 57 -16.66 -44.29 28.73
CA THR A 57 -15.73 -45.37 28.41
C THR A 57 -15.46 -45.41 26.90
N LEU A 58 -14.20 -45.20 26.52
CA LEU A 58 -13.73 -45.35 25.14
C LEU A 58 -13.76 -46.84 24.75
N THR A 59 -14.62 -47.19 23.80
CA THR A 59 -14.61 -48.48 23.11
C THR A 59 -13.44 -48.54 22.10
N PRO A 60 -12.71 -49.66 22.01
CA PRO A 60 -11.62 -49.81 21.05
C PRO A 60 -12.16 -49.96 19.61
N PHE A 61 -11.66 -49.13 18.70
CA PHE A 61 -11.91 -49.25 17.27
C PHE A 61 -11.26 -50.53 16.70
N PRO A 62 -11.97 -51.34 15.89
CA PRO A 62 -11.36 -52.42 15.14
C PRO A 62 -10.57 -51.86 13.94
N SER A 63 -9.26 -52.04 14.00
CA SER A 63 -8.33 -51.83 12.89
C SER A 63 -8.46 -52.96 11.88
N SER A 64 -9.15 -52.70 10.77
CA SER A 64 -9.15 -53.59 9.60
C SER A 64 -9.19 -52.74 8.32
N PHE A 65 -8.03 -52.38 7.78
CA PHE A 65 -7.90 -51.93 6.39
C PHE A 65 -7.39 -53.10 5.53
N PRO A 66 -8.06 -53.48 4.44
CA PRO A 66 -7.52 -54.44 3.49
C PRO A 66 -6.44 -53.76 2.63
N LEU A 67 -5.26 -54.38 2.59
CA LEU A 67 -4.22 -54.11 1.60
C LEU A 67 -4.75 -54.46 0.20
N LEU A 68 -5.10 -53.44 -0.58
CA LEU A 68 -5.34 -53.58 -2.01
C LEU A 68 -4.00 -53.53 -2.75
N SER A 69 -3.55 -54.72 -3.17
CA SER A 69 -2.42 -54.92 -4.08
C SER A 69 -2.69 -54.24 -5.43
N LEU A 70 -1.82 -53.30 -5.80
CA LEU A 70 -1.82 -52.65 -7.10
C LEU A 70 -1.35 -53.64 -8.19
N PRO A 71 -2.01 -53.72 -9.36
CA PRO A 71 -1.52 -54.54 -10.47
C PRO A 71 -0.26 -53.90 -11.09
N HIS A 72 0.78 -54.73 -11.20
CA HIS A 72 2.06 -54.41 -11.84
C HIS A 72 1.86 -54.29 -13.35
N LEU A 73 1.75 -53.06 -13.87
CA LEU A 73 1.77 -52.80 -15.30
C LEU A 73 3.20 -52.93 -15.83
N SER A 74 3.45 -53.98 -16.60
CA SER A 74 4.69 -54.24 -17.32
C SER A 74 5.02 -53.10 -18.29
N ALA A 75 6.22 -52.54 -18.14
CA ALA A 75 6.78 -51.56 -19.08
C ALA A 75 7.04 -52.21 -20.45
N PRO A 76 6.75 -51.53 -21.57
CA PRO A 76 7.12 -52.00 -22.89
C PRO A 76 8.66 -51.90 -23.11
N PRO A 77 9.22 -52.73 -24.00
CA PRO A 77 10.66 -52.77 -24.27
C PRO A 77 11.17 -51.46 -24.90
N PRO A 78 12.45 -51.12 -24.67
CA PRO A 78 13.04 -49.89 -25.17
C PRO A 78 13.16 -49.93 -26.70
N THR A 79 12.43 -49.03 -27.37
CA THR A 79 12.65 -48.72 -28.78
C THR A 79 14.02 -48.07 -28.93
N SER A 80 14.86 -48.63 -29.79
CA SER A 80 16.16 -48.08 -30.18
C SER A 80 15.96 -46.69 -30.79
N ILE A 81 16.36 -45.65 -30.05
CA ILE A 81 16.35 -44.26 -30.51
C ILE A 81 17.73 -43.97 -31.11
N GLN A 82 17.70 -43.67 -32.41
CA GLN A 82 18.82 -43.17 -33.19
C GLN A 82 19.37 -41.88 -32.55
N PRO A 83 20.71 -41.72 -32.39
CA PRO A 83 21.28 -40.54 -31.76
C PRO A 83 20.95 -39.28 -32.57
N PRO A 84 20.29 -38.26 -31.98
CA PRO A 84 20.08 -37.00 -32.66
C PRO A 84 21.43 -36.32 -32.91
N SER A 85 21.60 -35.82 -34.13
CA SER A 85 22.73 -35.00 -34.54
C SER A 85 22.95 -33.84 -33.57
N ALA A 86 24.22 -33.63 -33.21
CA ALA A 86 24.64 -32.66 -32.22
C ALA A 86 24.05 -31.26 -32.54
N PRO A 87 23.30 -30.63 -31.62
CA PRO A 87 22.80 -29.29 -31.85
C PRO A 87 23.98 -28.31 -31.97
N PRO A 88 23.90 -27.30 -32.86
CA PRO A 88 24.95 -26.31 -33.03
C PRO A 88 25.24 -25.65 -31.67
N GLY A 89 26.51 -25.70 -31.27
CA GLY A 89 26.97 -25.27 -29.95
C GLY A 89 26.50 -23.84 -29.63
N PRO A 90 26.20 -23.56 -28.35
CA PRO A 90 25.71 -22.26 -27.92
C PRO A 90 26.72 -21.18 -28.29
N LYS A 91 26.33 -20.26 -29.19
CA LYS A 91 27.12 -19.09 -29.57
C LYS A 91 27.60 -18.39 -28.27
N PRO A 92 28.90 -18.06 -28.14
CA PRO A 92 29.43 -17.38 -26.97
C PRO A 92 28.65 -16.09 -26.76
N ARG A 93 27.82 -16.08 -25.72
CA ARG A 93 27.03 -14.90 -25.35
C ARG A 93 28.02 -13.85 -24.91
N HIS A 94 28.08 -12.74 -25.64
CA HIS A 94 28.74 -11.53 -25.17
C HIS A 94 28.24 -11.22 -23.76
N LEU A 95 29.11 -11.42 -22.76
CA LEU A 95 28.89 -10.95 -21.41
C LEU A 95 28.61 -9.46 -21.55
N ARG A 96 27.36 -9.05 -21.32
CA ARG A 96 27.02 -7.63 -21.23
C ARG A 96 27.87 -7.10 -20.10
N VAL A 97 28.94 -6.39 -20.46
CA VAL A 97 29.77 -5.63 -19.54
C VAL A 97 28.79 -4.84 -18.66
N PRO A 98 28.83 -5.00 -17.32
CA PRO A 98 28.00 -4.20 -16.44
C PRO A 98 28.19 -2.76 -16.87
N ARG A 99 27.11 -2.07 -17.27
CA ARG A 99 27.17 -0.62 -17.46
C ARG A 99 27.75 -0.10 -16.15
N ASN A 100 29.00 0.35 -16.19
CA ASN A 100 29.60 1.11 -15.11
C ASN A 100 28.69 2.32 -15.00
N LEU A 101 27.69 2.23 -14.11
CA LEU A 101 26.94 3.36 -13.63
C LEU A 101 28.01 4.24 -13.01
N LYS A 102 28.55 5.17 -13.81
CA LYS A 102 29.46 6.21 -13.35
C LYS A 102 28.85 6.72 -12.06
N ARG A 103 29.63 6.72 -10.97
CA ARG A 103 29.16 7.10 -9.62
C ARG A 103 28.45 8.44 -9.74
N ARG A 104 27.12 8.42 -9.73
CA ARG A 104 26.31 9.64 -9.70
C ARG A 104 26.40 10.18 -8.28
N THR A 105 26.71 11.45 -8.18
CA THR A 105 26.67 12.18 -6.91
C THR A 105 25.33 12.90 -6.83
N THR A 106 24.85 13.12 -5.62
CA THR A 106 23.68 13.98 -5.36
C THR A 106 24.15 15.16 -4.54
N ILE A 107 23.85 16.36 -5.01
CA ILE A 107 24.04 17.60 -4.25
C ILE A 107 22.67 18.18 -3.89
N GLU A 108 22.62 18.92 -2.79
CA GLU A 108 21.41 19.49 -2.23
C GLU A 108 21.49 21.01 -2.32
N GLU A 109 20.51 21.64 -2.96
CA GLU A 109 20.46 23.09 -3.12
C GLU A 109 19.12 23.65 -2.68
N SER A 110 19.14 24.75 -1.94
CA SER A 110 17.90 25.44 -1.54
C SER A 110 17.37 26.28 -2.70
N ALA A 111 16.07 26.18 -2.98
CA ALA A 111 15.39 26.96 -4.00
C ALA A 111 14.35 27.90 -3.39
N PHE A 112 14.39 29.14 -3.83
CA PHE A 112 13.55 30.24 -3.38
C PHE A 112 12.63 30.71 -4.50
N CYS A 113 11.51 31.34 -4.14
CA CYS A 113 10.63 31.97 -5.11
C CYS A 113 11.28 33.21 -5.69
N ASN A 114 11.40 33.32 -7.01
CA ASN A 114 11.91 34.53 -7.67
C ASN A 114 11.06 35.78 -7.43
N SER A 115 9.78 35.61 -7.06
CA SER A 115 8.85 36.74 -6.89
C SER A 115 8.71 37.19 -5.44
N CYS A 116 8.83 36.29 -4.47
CA CYS A 116 8.59 36.59 -3.05
C CYS A 116 9.70 36.12 -2.11
N ASP A 117 10.81 35.59 -2.65
CA ASP A 117 11.99 35.08 -1.95
C ASP A 117 11.71 34.02 -0.86
N THR A 118 10.49 33.50 -0.80
CA THR A 118 10.11 32.46 0.15
C THR A 118 10.79 31.14 -0.22
N PRO A 119 11.37 30.38 0.72
CA PRO A 119 11.96 29.08 0.43
C PRO A 119 10.87 28.07 0.04
N ILE A 120 11.01 27.50 -1.16
CA ILE A 120 9.98 26.62 -1.74
C ILE A 120 10.39 25.14 -1.62
N ALA A 121 11.64 24.83 -1.95
CA ALA A 121 12.10 23.46 -2.09
C ALA A 121 13.58 23.28 -1.79
N ILE A 122 13.97 22.04 -1.52
CA ILE A 122 15.34 21.54 -1.67
C ILE A 122 15.39 20.77 -2.99
N LEU A 123 16.31 21.18 -3.88
CA LEU A 123 16.59 20.52 -5.14
C LEU A 123 17.67 19.47 -4.91
N LEU A 124 17.39 18.23 -5.31
CA LEU A 124 18.37 17.16 -5.32
C LEU A 124 18.87 16.99 -6.74
N LEU A 125 20.11 17.40 -7.00
CA LEU A 125 20.70 17.38 -8.33
C LEU A 125 21.50 16.08 -8.50
N HIS A 126 21.12 15.24 -9.46
CA HIS A 126 21.70 13.91 -9.66
C HIS A 126 22.53 13.86 -10.95
N GLY A 127 23.85 13.72 -10.82
CA GLY A 127 24.75 13.82 -11.97
C GLY A 127 26.19 13.38 -11.68
N PRO A 128 27.06 13.33 -12.70
CA PRO A 128 28.49 13.20 -12.47
C PRO A 128 29.03 14.47 -11.77
N MET A 129 30.07 14.34 -10.94
CA MET A 129 30.62 15.49 -10.22
C MET A 129 31.04 16.65 -11.14
N SER A 130 31.52 16.33 -12.35
CA SER A 130 31.89 17.33 -13.36
C SER A 130 30.71 18.20 -13.81
N ALA A 131 29.49 17.67 -13.85
CA ALA A 131 28.31 18.43 -14.28
C ALA A 131 27.94 19.55 -13.29
N PHE A 132 28.34 19.42 -12.02
CA PHE A 132 28.10 20.44 -10.99
C PHE A 132 29.16 21.55 -10.97
N THR A 133 30.25 21.40 -11.71
CA THR A 133 31.30 22.43 -11.78
C THR A 133 30.95 23.59 -12.72
N ILE A 134 30.00 23.36 -13.63
CA ILE A 134 29.51 24.38 -14.54
C ILE A 134 28.45 25.21 -13.78
N PRO A 135 28.57 26.54 -13.74
CA PRO A 135 27.58 27.40 -13.10
C PRO A 135 26.18 27.15 -13.65
N HIS A 136 25.20 27.10 -12.76
CA HIS A 136 23.81 26.89 -13.11
C HIS A 136 22.90 27.75 -12.23
N ALA A 137 21.70 28.02 -12.71
CA ALA A 137 20.71 28.82 -12.00
C ALA A 137 19.32 28.21 -12.16
N MET A 138 18.60 28.15 -11.05
CA MET A 138 17.19 27.80 -11.02
C MET A 138 16.33 29.06 -11.11
N SER A 139 15.36 29.09 -12.03
CA SER A 139 14.24 30.03 -11.99
C SER A 139 13.03 29.29 -11.43
N LEU A 140 12.51 29.73 -10.28
CA LEU A 140 11.38 29.05 -9.63
C LEU A 140 10.37 30.07 -9.10
N THR A 141 9.10 29.87 -9.42
CA THR A 141 7.96 30.66 -8.91
C THR A 141 7.07 29.74 -8.08
N CYS A 142 6.76 30.14 -6.84
CA CYS A 142 5.89 29.36 -5.96
C CYS A 142 4.46 29.30 -6.50
N ARG A 143 3.67 28.32 -6.05
CA ARG A 143 2.26 28.17 -6.48
C ARG A 143 1.41 29.42 -6.26
N THR A 144 1.63 30.13 -5.16
CA THR A 144 0.85 31.35 -4.85
C THR A 144 1.18 32.47 -5.82
N CYS A 145 2.47 32.72 -6.09
CA CYS A 145 2.91 33.73 -7.05
C CYS A 145 2.54 33.37 -8.50
N ASP A 146 2.61 32.09 -8.88
CA ASP A 146 2.16 31.63 -10.20
C ASP A 146 0.64 31.82 -10.38
N ALA A 147 -0.16 31.51 -9.36
CA ALA A 147 -1.59 31.74 -9.37
C ALA A 147 -1.94 33.24 -9.44
N ALA A 148 -1.23 34.09 -8.69
CA ALA A 148 -1.40 35.54 -8.75
C ALA A 148 -1.06 36.09 -10.15
N ALA A 149 0.07 35.68 -10.72
CA ALA A 149 0.47 36.07 -12.08
C ALA A 149 -0.47 35.51 -13.16
N ALA A 150 -1.08 34.35 -12.95
CA ALA A 150 -2.12 33.82 -13.83
C ALA A 150 -3.41 34.65 -13.77
N LEU A 151 -3.80 35.11 -12.58
CA LEU A 151 -4.97 35.97 -12.40
C LEU A 151 -4.78 37.34 -13.08
N GLU A 152 -3.60 37.96 -12.93
CA GLU A 152 -3.25 39.22 -13.61
C GLU A 152 -3.26 39.09 -15.14
N ARG A 153 -2.78 37.96 -15.68
CA ARG A 153 -2.84 37.67 -17.11
C ARG A 153 -4.25 37.45 -17.62
N SER A 154 -5.12 36.85 -16.80
CA SER A 154 -6.50 36.57 -17.16
C SER A 154 -7.36 37.83 -17.27
N THR A 155 -6.94 38.94 -16.66
CA THR A 155 -7.75 40.17 -16.59
C THR A 155 -7.65 41.08 -17.82
N LEU A 156 -6.85 40.76 -18.85
CA LEU A 156 -6.48 41.78 -19.84
C LEU A 156 -6.70 41.51 -21.34
N VAL A 157 -6.93 40.29 -21.87
CA VAL A 157 -7.20 40.12 -23.33
C VAL A 157 -8.03 38.85 -23.65
N ASP A 158 -9.13 39.04 -24.39
CA ASP A 158 -9.99 38.12 -25.16
C ASP A 158 -9.97 36.60 -24.87
N VAL A 159 -11.04 36.15 -24.23
CA VAL A 159 -11.36 34.74 -23.87
C VAL A 159 -11.83 33.89 -25.07
N ALA A 160 -11.86 34.42 -26.30
CA ALA A 160 -12.62 33.81 -27.39
C ALA A 160 -12.02 32.52 -28.01
N ASP A 161 -10.70 32.27 -27.95
CA ASP A 161 -10.07 31.24 -28.81
C ASP A 161 -9.39 30.04 -28.11
N ALA A 162 -9.34 29.98 -26.77
CA ALA A 162 -8.49 28.99 -26.07
C ALA A 162 -9.08 27.58 -25.86
N ILE A 163 -10.34 27.31 -26.25
CA ILE A 163 -11.02 26.06 -25.83
C ILE A 163 -10.70 24.82 -26.70
N ARG A 164 -10.08 24.98 -27.88
CA ARG A 164 -9.94 23.86 -28.82
C ARG A 164 -8.49 23.49 -29.10
N THR A 165 -7.93 22.57 -28.28
CA THR A 165 -7.14 21.37 -28.70
C THR A 165 -6.17 20.90 -27.59
N SER A 166 -6.64 20.03 -26.70
CA SER A 166 -5.84 19.39 -25.63
C SER A 166 -4.91 18.25 -26.11
N LYS A 167 -4.34 18.35 -27.32
CA LYS A 167 -3.29 17.40 -27.73
C LYS A 167 -2.00 17.76 -27.00
N LYS A 168 -1.47 16.79 -26.26
CA LYS A 168 -0.26 16.84 -25.41
C LYS A 168 0.99 17.18 -26.25
N LYS A 169 1.11 18.43 -26.72
CA LYS A 169 2.26 18.93 -27.48
C LYS A 169 3.47 18.94 -26.54
N LYS A 170 4.58 18.34 -26.98
CA LYS A 170 5.86 18.39 -26.27
C LYS A 170 6.16 19.87 -26.00
N ARG A 171 6.28 20.26 -24.73
CA ARG A 171 6.53 21.66 -24.37
C ARG A 171 7.84 22.11 -25.03
N PRO A 172 7.93 23.35 -25.55
CA PRO A 172 9.19 23.87 -26.05
C PRO A 172 10.26 23.78 -24.95
N LEU A 173 11.50 23.46 -25.34
CA LEU A 173 12.64 23.45 -24.43
C LEU A 173 12.78 24.85 -23.80
N GLY A 174 13.07 24.90 -22.50
CA GLY A 174 13.19 26.16 -21.74
C GLY A 174 11.87 26.79 -21.27
N VAL A 175 10.71 26.17 -21.51
CA VAL A 175 9.44 26.66 -20.96
C VAL A 175 9.26 26.17 -19.52
N GLU A 176 9.00 27.10 -18.62
CA GLU A 176 8.73 26.82 -17.20
C GLU A 176 7.62 25.77 -17.06
N GLY A 177 7.96 24.68 -16.39
CA GLY A 177 7.07 23.54 -16.18
C GLY A 177 6.63 23.43 -14.72
N PRO A 178 5.47 22.81 -14.43
CA PRO A 178 5.10 22.49 -13.07
C PRO A 178 6.13 21.53 -12.48
N LEU A 179 6.64 21.87 -11.31
CA LEU A 179 7.52 21.01 -10.53
C LEU A 179 6.72 20.35 -9.43
N PHE A 180 6.91 19.04 -9.27
CA PHE A 180 6.20 18.23 -8.29
C PHE A 180 7.16 17.68 -7.25
N CYS A 181 6.80 17.82 -5.98
CA CYS A 181 7.58 17.30 -4.86
C CYS A 181 7.78 15.80 -5.01
N SER A 182 9.01 15.32 -4.97
CA SER A 182 9.28 13.89 -5.10
C SER A 182 8.74 13.07 -3.92
N ALA A 183 8.51 13.70 -2.77
CA ALA A 183 7.95 13.10 -1.56
C ALA A 183 6.41 13.05 -1.60
N CYS A 184 5.74 14.20 -1.47
CA CYS A 184 4.28 14.25 -1.39
C CYS A 184 3.54 14.19 -2.74
N LYS A 185 4.27 14.36 -3.86
CA LYS A 185 3.72 14.46 -5.23
C LYS A 185 2.86 15.69 -5.51
N GLU A 186 2.72 16.61 -4.55
CA GLU A 186 2.06 17.89 -4.79
C GLU A 186 2.91 18.78 -5.69
N GLN A 187 2.25 19.65 -6.46
CA GLN A 187 2.94 20.72 -7.16
C GLN A 187 3.58 21.66 -6.13
N VAL A 188 4.79 22.10 -6.43
CA VAL A 188 5.63 22.94 -5.57
C VAL A 188 5.76 24.35 -6.15
N GLY A 189 5.78 24.45 -7.47
CA GLY A 189 5.83 25.71 -8.20
C GLY A 189 5.89 25.46 -9.70
N VAL A 190 6.26 26.49 -10.44
CA VAL A 190 6.64 26.42 -11.86
C VAL A 190 8.06 26.93 -12.00
N GLY A 191 8.89 26.25 -12.77
CA GLY A 191 10.29 26.65 -12.87
C GLY A 191 11.10 25.81 -13.84
N VAL A 192 12.36 26.19 -13.99
CA VAL A 192 13.31 25.57 -14.90
C VAL A 192 14.76 25.79 -14.44
N MET A 193 15.62 24.79 -14.64
CA MET A 193 17.05 24.83 -14.31
C MET A 193 17.88 25.03 -15.59
N ARG A 194 18.75 26.03 -15.62
CA ARG A 194 19.63 26.33 -16.78
C ARG A 194 21.10 26.39 -16.39
N MET A 195 21.97 26.10 -17.35
CA MET A 195 23.39 26.44 -17.24
C MET A 195 23.58 27.95 -17.45
N VAL A 196 24.56 28.54 -16.76
CA VAL A 196 24.94 29.94 -16.89
C VAL A 196 26.33 29.98 -17.49
N ASP A 197 26.44 30.41 -18.74
CA ASP A 197 27.74 30.58 -19.37
C ASP A 197 28.46 31.78 -18.73
N GLY A 198 29.74 31.57 -18.37
CA GLY A 198 30.53 32.51 -17.56
C GLY A 198 30.84 33.86 -18.22
N GLU A 199 30.45 34.07 -19.48
CA GLU A 199 30.72 35.30 -20.24
C GLU A 199 29.41 35.98 -20.70
N GLY A 200 28.75 36.63 -19.74
CA GLY A 200 27.79 37.69 -20.03
C GLY A 200 26.38 37.24 -20.37
N VAL A 201 25.47 38.22 -20.39
CA VAL A 201 24.02 38.09 -20.57
C VAL A 201 23.70 37.46 -21.93
N GLY A 202 23.79 36.13 -22.00
CA GLY A 202 23.34 35.35 -23.14
C GLY A 202 21.88 35.70 -23.44
N ARG A 203 21.55 35.84 -24.73
CA ARG A 203 20.17 36.08 -25.15
C ARG A 203 19.32 34.91 -24.65
N ARG A 204 18.03 35.17 -24.40
CA ARG A 204 17.03 34.18 -23.93
C ARG A 204 16.94 32.89 -24.78
N GLU A 205 17.61 32.87 -25.94
CA GLU A 205 17.62 31.81 -26.94
C GLU A 205 18.65 30.71 -26.66
N ASP A 206 19.67 30.95 -25.83
CA ASP A 206 20.76 29.98 -25.55
C ASP A 206 20.43 29.08 -24.35
N TRP A 207 19.30 28.37 -24.44
CA TRP A 207 18.92 27.40 -23.41
C TRP A 207 19.82 26.15 -23.47
N ILE A 208 20.69 25.99 -22.48
CA ILE A 208 21.53 24.79 -22.31
C ILE A 208 20.94 23.91 -21.21
N GLU A 209 20.59 22.67 -21.57
CA GLU A 209 20.07 21.67 -20.65
C GLU A 209 21.21 21.13 -19.75
N PRO A 210 21.03 21.07 -18.42
CA PRO A 210 22.05 20.55 -17.52
C PRO A 210 22.33 19.06 -17.75
N GLU A 211 23.60 18.64 -17.58
CA GLU A 211 23.99 17.21 -17.62
C GLU A 211 23.66 16.45 -16.32
N PHE A 212 22.76 16.99 -15.50
CA PHE A 212 22.27 16.39 -14.27
C PHE A 212 20.74 16.47 -14.21
N ASP A 213 20.15 15.53 -13.49
CA ASP A 213 18.72 15.48 -13.26
C ASP A 213 18.33 16.32 -12.02
N VAL A 214 17.14 16.90 -12.01
CA VAL A 214 16.62 17.69 -10.87
C VAL A 214 15.45 16.97 -10.20
N GLU A 215 15.56 16.67 -8.91
CA GLU A 215 14.48 16.09 -8.08
C GLU A 215 14.08 17.09 -6.97
N PRO A 216 12.98 17.86 -7.14
CA PRO A 216 12.56 18.83 -6.13
C PRO A 216 11.82 18.17 -4.96
N VAL A 217 12.09 18.63 -3.73
CA VAL A 217 11.40 18.24 -2.50
C VAL A 217 10.94 19.51 -1.80
N CYS A 218 9.63 19.67 -1.54
CA CYS A 218 9.18 20.88 -0.83
C CYS A 218 9.78 20.97 0.57
N THR A 219 9.99 22.19 1.06
CA THR A 219 10.58 22.48 2.38
C THR A 219 9.84 21.77 3.52
N ARG A 220 8.51 21.71 3.44
CA ARG A 220 7.65 20.94 4.38
C ARG A 220 8.03 19.45 4.40
N CYS A 221 8.18 18.83 3.23
CA CYS A 221 8.54 17.41 3.18
C CYS A 221 9.98 17.16 3.61
N TRP A 222 10.91 18.07 3.27
CA TRP A 222 12.32 17.93 3.61
C TRP A 222 12.57 17.88 5.13
N SER A 223 11.87 18.74 5.89
CA SER A 223 11.99 18.78 7.34
C SER A 223 11.38 17.57 8.05
N LYS A 224 10.35 16.96 7.46
CA LYS A 224 9.56 15.89 8.09
C LYS A 224 9.93 14.48 7.66
N TYR A 225 10.42 14.32 6.44
CA TYR A 225 10.65 13.02 5.84
C TYR A 225 12.11 12.83 5.44
N LYS A 226 12.58 11.59 5.60
CA LYS A 226 13.88 11.15 5.13
C LYS A 226 13.73 10.09 4.05
N PHE A 227 14.63 10.14 3.07
CA PHE A 227 14.63 9.18 2.00
C PHE A 227 15.25 7.86 2.46
N CYS A 228 14.43 6.82 2.56
CA CYS A 228 14.89 5.48 2.88
C CYS A 228 15.44 4.80 1.63
N SER A 229 16.76 4.92 1.40
CA SER A 229 17.45 4.27 0.28
C SER A 229 17.73 2.81 0.64
N ALA A 230 16.82 1.88 0.37
CA ALA A 230 17.12 0.46 0.51
C ALA A 230 18.20 0.07 -0.52
N VAL A 231 19.48 0.22 -0.15
CA VAL A 231 20.61 -0.15 -1.00
C VAL A 231 20.52 -1.66 -1.19
N CYS A 232 20.25 -2.07 -2.43
CA CYS A 232 20.38 -3.45 -2.86
C CYS A 232 21.86 -3.84 -2.75
N GLY A 233 22.34 -4.26 -1.58
CA GLY A 233 23.65 -4.91 -1.46
C GLY A 233 23.74 -6.21 -2.29
N GLY A 234 22.59 -6.76 -2.72
CA GLY A 234 22.50 -7.89 -3.64
C GLY A 234 21.92 -7.46 -4.99
N ARG A 235 22.69 -7.72 -6.07
CA ARG A 235 22.29 -7.58 -7.48
C ARG A 235 20.81 -7.93 -7.66
N CYS A 236 19.98 -6.94 -8.00
CA CYS A 236 18.65 -7.20 -8.53
C CYS A 236 18.82 -7.93 -9.86
N TRP A 237 18.80 -9.26 -9.84
CA TRP A 237 18.72 -10.08 -11.04
C TRP A 237 17.37 -9.80 -11.69
N VAL A 238 17.38 -9.04 -12.78
CA VAL A 238 16.30 -9.06 -13.75
C VAL A 238 16.44 -10.41 -14.46
N GLY A 239 15.83 -11.45 -13.90
CA GLY A 239 15.84 -12.79 -14.49
C GLY A 239 15.19 -12.70 -15.87
N GLY A 240 16.00 -12.87 -16.91
CA GLY A 240 15.49 -13.11 -18.25
C GLY A 240 14.74 -14.44 -18.26
N TRP A 241 13.51 -14.41 -18.78
CA TRP A 241 12.68 -15.59 -19.00
C TRP A 241 13.40 -16.50 -20.00
N ALA A 242 13.96 -17.60 -19.52
CA ALA A 242 14.41 -18.70 -20.37
C ALA A 242 13.46 -19.86 -20.10
N GLY A 243 12.49 -20.05 -21.00
CA GLY A 243 11.50 -21.10 -20.93
C GLY A 243 12.14 -22.48 -20.96
N ILE A 244 11.84 -23.28 -19.94
CA ILE A 244 11.94 -24.73 -19.98
C ILE A 244 10.49 -25.20 -20.09
N MET A 245 9.99 -25.37 -21.31
CA MET A 245 8.74 -26.09 -21.56
C MET A 245 9.08 -27.57 -21.70
N GLY A 246 8.95 -28.30 -20.59
CA GLY A 246 8.93 -29.76 -20.56
C GLY A 246 7.49 -30.24 -20.40
N THR A 247 7.05 -31.09 -21.32
CA THR A 247 5.69 -31.63 -21.46
C THR A 247 5.28 -32.58 -20.32
N GLY A 248 4.04 -32.42 -19.84
CA GLY A 248 3.19 -33.52 -19.39
C GLY A 248 3.40 -34.08 -17.99
N ALA A 249 2.86 -33.40 -16.97
CA ALA A 249 2.36 -34.05 -15.75
C ALA A 249 1.39 -33.11 -15.00
N VAL A 250 0.23 -33.64 -14.61
CA VAL A 250 -0.77 -32.96 -13.78
C VAL A 250 -0.18 -32.72 -12.39
N TRP A 251 0.39 -31.52 -12.19
CA TRP A 251 0.85 -31.04 -10.89
C TRP A 251 -0.26 -30.22 -10.22
N LEU A 252 -0.66 -30.64 -9.03
CA LEU A 252 -1.30 -29.76 -8.04
C LEU A 252 -0.39 -28.54 -7.86
N MET A 253 -0.85 -27.36 -8.28
CA MET A 253 -0.02 -26.18 -8.51
C MET A 253 0.66 -25.64 -7.24
N ARG A 254 1.92 -26.02 -7.02
CA ARG A 254 2.90 -25.19 -6.30
C ARG A 254 3.55 -24.23 -7.30
N ALA A 255 2.80 -23.21 -7.71
CA ALA A 255 3.30 -22.19 -8.64
C ALA A 255 4.35 -21.30 -7.95
N VAL A 256 5.63 -21.57 -8.23
CA VAL A 256 6.75 -20.71 -7.83
C VAL A 256 6.77 -19.48 -8.74
N LEU A 257 6.02 -18.44 -8.39
CA LEU A 257 5.91 -17.22 -9.19
C LEU A 257 7.01 -16.21 -8.83
N MET A 258 7.96 -15.99 -9.76
CA MET A 258 8.97 -14.94 -9.67
C MET A 258 8.47 -13.64 -10.32
N TYR A 259 7.66 -12.85 -9.61
CA TYR A 259 7.45 -11.46 -10.01
C TYR A 259 7.29 -10.59 -8.76
N SER A 260 8.24 -9.67 -8.55
CA SER A 260 8.11 -8.65 -7.51
C SER A 260 7.21 -7.52 -8.04
N PRO A 261 5.99 -7.34 -7.53
CA PRO A 261 5.15 -6.16 -7.81
C PRO A 261 5.88 -4.88 -7.30
N PRO A 262 5.35 -3.67 -7.53
CA PRO A 262 5.76 -2.46 -6.81
C PRO A 262 5.53 -2.67 -5.30
N SER A 263 6.46 -3.38 -4.68
CA SER A 263 6.32 -3.96 -3.37
C SER A 263 6.32 -2.86 -2.31
N PHE A 264 5.63 -3.09 -1.21
CA PHE A 264 5.70 -2.33 0.06
C PHE A 264 7.12 -2.15 0.63
N LYS A 265 8.13 -2.72 -0.04
CA LYS A 265 9.53 -2.52 0.29
C LYS A 265 9.92 -1.09 -0.07
N CYS A 266 10.80 -0.50 0.71
CA CYS A 266 11.48 0.75 0.37
C CYS A 266 12.43 0.60 -0.85
N GLY A 267 12.21 -0.36 -1.75
CA GLY A 267 13.05 -0.70 -2.90
C GLY A 267 12.46 -0.38 -4.27
N GLY A 268 11.38 0.41 -4.35
CA GLY A 268 10.83 0.92 -5.60
C GLY A 268 11.59 2.17 -6.07
N GLY A 269 12.23 2.09 -7.24
CA GLY A 269 12.86 3.22 -7.92
C GLY A 269 11.90 4.35 -8.24
N GLY A 270 12.18 5.56 -7.76
CA GLY A 270 11.92 6.75 -8.58
C GLY A 270 12.87 6.77 -9.78
N GLN A 271 12.73 7.79 -10.64
CA GLN A 271 13.56 7.93 -11.85
C GLN A 271 15.07 7.89 -11.54
N PHE A 272 15.49 8.39 -10.38
CA PHE A 272 16.91 8.56 -10.04
C PHE A 272 17.43 7.59 -8.97
N ARG A 273 16.56 7.06 -8.10
CA ARG A 273 16.95 6.25 -6.93
C ARG A 273 15.83 5.35 -6.44
N THR A 274 16.20 4.17 -5.93
CA THR A 274 15.29 3.21 -5.28
C THR A 274 15.12 3.55 -3.81
N GLY A 275 13.90 3.88 -3.41
CA GLY A 275 13.62 4.30 -2.05
C GLY A 275 12.18 4.79 -1.85
N ARG A 276 11.84 5.09 -0.61
CA ARG A 276 10.57 5.74 -0.24
C ARG A 276 10.89 6.86 0.74
N TRP A 277 10.15 7.96 0.64
CA TRP A 277 10.17 9.01 1.65
C TRP A 277 9.35 8.54 2.86
N ARG A 278 10.01 8.46 4.02
CA ARG A 278 9.45 7.94 5.27
C ARG A 278 9.57 9.01 6.37
N PRO A 279 8.67 9.05 7.36
CA PRO A 279 8.79 9.93 8.52
C PRO A 279 10.13 9.76 9.23
N ASN A 280 10.71 10.86 9.71
CA ASN A 280 12.01 10.88 10.38
C ASN A 280 12.03 9.97 11.62
N GLU A 281 10.90 9.83 12.30
CA GLU A 281 10.67 9.02 13.50
C GLU A 281 10.88 7.53 13.24
N LEU A 282 10.70 7.08 11.99
CA LEU A 282 11.00 5.71 11.61
C LEU A 282 12.50 5.45 11.42
N PHE A 283 13.39 6.41 11.62
CA PHE A 283 14.83 6.21 11.49
C PHE A 283 15.50 6.26 12.86
N SER A 284 16.29 5.24 13.17
CA SER A 284 17.23 5.35 14.28
C SER A 284 18.29 6.41 13.96
N PRO A 285 18.86 7.10 14.97
CA PRO A 285 19.98 8.02 14.78
C PRO A 285 21.09 7.38 13.94
N ALA A 286 21.69 8.16 13.03
CA ALA A 286 22.73 7.74 12.09
C ALA A 286 22.36 6.67 11.03
N ARG A 287 21.15 6.08 11.04
CA ARG A 287 20.74 5.12 10.00
C ARG A 287 20.22 5.83 8.75
N LYS A 288 20.61 5.30 7.59
CA LYS A 288 20.07 5.68 6.26
C LYS A 288 18.80 4.88 5.87
N LEU A 289 18.54 3.79 6.59
CA LEU A 289 17.36 2.95 6.40
C LEU A 289 16.39 3.20 7.56
N CYS A 290 15.10 3.19 7.25
CA CYS A 290 14.08 3.19 8.30
C CYS A 290 14.10 1.87 9.09
N ASN A 291 13.39 1.84 10.21
CA ASN A 291 13.30 0.70 11.12
C ASN A 291 12.26 -0.33 10.66
N LEU A 292 11.45 -0.01 9.64
CA LEU A 292 10.54 -0.99 9.03
C LEU A 292 11.32 -2.13 8.38
N ASN A 293 10.70 -3.31 8.26
CA ASN A 293 11.36 -4.43 7.62
C ASN A 293 11.59 -4.16 6.11
N HIS A 294 12.84 -4.28 5.68
CA HIS A 294 13.28 -4.12 4.29
C HIS A 294 13.37 -5.46 3.53
N ASP A 295 12.86 -6.53 4.13
CA ASP A 295 13.18 -7.88 3.70
C ASP A 295 12.82 -8.16 2.25
N ARG A 296 13.84 -8.71 1.62
CA ARG A 296 13.82 -9.69 0.54
C ARG A 296 12.81 -10.80 0.77
N ALA A 297 11.51 -10.60 0.61
CA ALA A 297 10.67 -11.69 0.10
C ALA A 297 11.25 -12.07 -1.27
N GLY A 298 12.24 -12.97 -1.24
CA GLY A 298 12.71 -13.69 -2.39
C GLY A 298 11.62 -14.63 -2.85
N MET A 299 12.00 -15.76 -3.42
CA MET A 299 11.01 -16.80 -3.65
C MET A 299 10.50 -17.32 -2.32
N LEU A 300 9.19 -17.18 -2.12
CA LEU A 300 8.48 -17.80 -1.01
C LEU A 300 7.66 -18.96 -1.57
N ALA A 301 7.75 -20.12 -0.91
CA ALA A 301 6.72 -21.13 -1.03
C ALA A 301 5.56 -20.66 -0.16
N LEU A 302 4.43 -20.37 -0.80
CA LEU A 302 3.25 -19.90 -0.10
C LEU A 302 2.39 -21.09 0.31
N THR A 303 1.87 -21.05 1.53
CA THR A 303 0.89 -22.01 2.03
C THR A 303 -0.23 -21.26 2.71
N ASP A 304 -1.45 -21.49 2.25
CA ASP A 304 -2.65 -20.90 2.84
C ASP A 304 -3.22 -21.82 3.91
N GLN A 305 -3.67 -21.22 5.02
CA GLN A 305 -4.37 -21.91 6.09
C GLN A 305 -5.62 -21.14 6.45
N VAL A 306 -6.77 -21.80 6.33
CA VAL A 306 -8.08 -21.23 6.68
C VAL A 306 -8.52 -21.77 8.03
N PHE A 307 -8.89 -20.88 8.93
CA PHE A 307 -9.34 -21.20 10.28
C PHE A 307 -10.75 -20.66 10.51
N PRO A 308 -11.68 -21.45 11.08
CA PRO A 308 -12.88 -20.88 11.69
C PRO A 308 -12.48 -20.11 12.96
N CYS A 309 -13.04 -18.92 13.16
CA CYS A 309 -12.65 -17.99 14.22
C CYS A 309 -13.87 -17.60 15.07
N PRO A 310 -13.78 -17.53 16.41
CA PRO A 310 -12.57 -17.73 17.21
C PRO A 310 -12.22 -19.19 17.52
N THR A 311 -13.16 -20.14 17.40
CA THR A 311 -13.03 -21.50 17.96
C THR A 311 -11.91 -22.37 17.38
N GLY A 312 -11.57 -22.21 16.11
CA GLY A 312 -10.49 -22.95 15.45
C GLY A 312 -9.24 -22.13 15.19
N PHE A 313 -9.20 -20.87 15.61
CA PHE A 313 -8.04 -20.00 15.37
C PHE A 313 -7.07 -20.06 16.56
N PRO A 314 -5.81 -20.51 16.36
CA PRO A 314 -4.86 -20.63 17.46
C PRO A 314 -4.60 -19.29 18.15
N PRO A 315 -4.81 -19.16 19.48
CA PRO A 315 -4.55 -17.90 20.20
C PRO A 315 -3.10 -17.41 20.05
N SER A 316 -2.14 -18.33 19.90
CA SER A 316 -0.72 -18.02 19.68
C SER A 316 -0.45 -17.31 18.35
N HIS A 317 -1.37 -17.38 17.37
CA HIS A 317 -1.24 -16.66 16.10
C HIS A 317 -1.69 -15.20 16.19
N VAL A 318 -2.51 -14.82 17.18
CA VAL A 318 -3.04 -13.45 17.29
C VAL A 318 -1.93 -12.40 17.39
N PRO A 319 -0.92 -12.51 18.28
CA PRO A 319 0.14 -11.51 18.36
C PRO A 319 0.94 -11.39 17.05
N THR A 320 1.17 -12.50 16.35
CA THR A 320 1.89 -12.53 15.07
C THR A 320 1.12 -11.81 13.97
N LEU A 321 -0.20 -12.01 13.88
CA LEU A 321 -1.03 -11.30 12.89
C LEU A 321 -1.15 -9.80 13.21
N VAL A 322 -1.25 -9.45 14.48
CA VAL A 322 -1.30 -8.04 14.91
C VAL A 322 0.01 -7.33 14.58
N ALA A 323 1.16 -7.91 14.92
CA ALA A 323 2.47 -7.35 14.57
C ALA A 323 2.65 -7.22 13.04
N PHE A 324 2.23 -8.24 12.28
CA PHE A 324 2.22 -8.16 10.82
C PHE A 324 1.31 -7.04 10.31
N TRP A 325 0.11 -6.87 10.89
CA TRP A 325 -0.81 -5.80 10.54
C TRP A 325 -0.15 -4.43 10.72
N GLU A 326 0.38 -4.14 11.91
CA GLU A 326 1.06 -2.88 12.23
C GLU A 326 2.19 -2.59 11.24
N GLU A 327 3.04 -3.58 10.98
CA GLU A 327 4.18 -3.45 10.08
C GLU A 327 3.74 -3.09 8.65
N ILE A 328 2.77 -3.81 8.09
CA ILE A 328 2.30 -3.53 6.73
C ILE A 328 1.51 -2.20 6.69
N PHE A 329 0.77 -1.86 7.74
CA PHE A 329 0.06 -0.60 7.85
C PHE A 329 1.02 0.58 7.81
N PHE A 330 2.12 0.54 8.58
CA PHE A 330 3.19 1.53 8.48
C PHE A 330 3.84 1.53 7.09
N LYS A 331 4.13 0.36 6.51
CA LYS A 331 4.71 0.32 5.15
C LYS A 331 3.81 1.00 4.11
N ARG A 332 2.49 0.84 4.22
CA ARG A 332 1.50 1.44 3.30
C ARG A 332 1.32 2.93 3.58
N LEU A 333 1.08 3.31 4.84
CA LEU A 333 0.64 4.67 5.16
C LEU A 333 1.76 5.63 5.54
N ALA A 334 2.89 5.15 6.07
CA ALA A 334 4.02 6.02 6.41
C ALA A 334 4.87 6.37 5.17
N GLU A 335 4.23 6.65 4.03
CA GLU A 335 4.89 7.31 2.90
C GLU A 335 4.42 8.75 2.84
N ALA A 336 5.35 9.69 2.54
CA ALA A 336 5.03 11.11 2.48
C ALA A 336 3.81 11.42 1.61
N LYS A 337 3.69 10.78 0.44
CA LYS A 337 2.51 10.91 -0.44
C LYS A 337 1.20 10.62 0.29
N TYR A 338 1.13 9.55 1.08
CA TYR A 338 -0.12 9.14 1.75
C TYR A 338 -0.40 9.98 2.99
N MET A 339 0.63 10.31 3.77
CA MET A 339 0.49 11.14 4.96
C MET A 339 0.08 12.57 4.63
N GLU A 340 0.63 13.15 3.55
CA GLU A 340 0.28 14.51 3.14
C GLU A 340 -1.06 14.58 2.40
N ALA A 341 -1.49 13.51 1.72
CA ALA A 341 -2.76 13.48 0.99
C ALA A 341 -3.98 13.17 1.89
N ARG A 342 -3.78 12.71 3.13
CA ARG A 342 -4.85 12.32 4.05
C ARG A 342 -4.95 13.31 5.21
N ILE A 343 -6.14 13.88 5.40
CA ILE A 343 -6.44 14.79 6.51
C ILE A 343 -6.12 14.09 7.84
N GLY A 344 -5.42 14.80 8.73
CA GLY A 344 -5.01 14.30 10.06
C GLY A 344 -3.82 13.33 10.05
N MET A 345 -3.46 12.70 8.92
CA MET A 345 -2.34 11.75 8.87
C MET A 345 -0.99 12.41 8.55
N SER A 346 -0.95 13.74 8.47
CA SER A 346 0.29 14.51 8.35
C SER A 346 1.01 14.68 9.70
N ASP A 347 0.57 14.00 10.76
CA ASP A 347 1.32 13.90 12.01
C ASP A 347 1.72 12.44 12.26
N PHE A 348 2.98 12.19 12.62
CA PHE A 348 3.46 10.83 12.83
C PHE A 348 2.86 10.18 14.09
N ALA A 349 2.70 10.95 15.18
CA ALA A 349 2.09 10.45 16.41
C ALA A 349 0.61 10.10 16.16
N PHE A 350 -0.11 10.91 15.37
CA PHE A 350 -1.46 10.57 14.94
C PHE A 350 -1.51 9.28 14.11
N LEU A 351 -0.58 9.13 13.14
CA LEU A 351 -0.47 7.90 12.36
C LEU A 351 -0.20 6.68 13.26
N GLU A 352 0.73 6.79 14.20
CA GLU A 352 1.05 5.73 15.16
C GLU A 352 -0.15 5.35 16.03
N ALA A 353 -0.86 6.34 16.58
CA ALA A 353 -2.07 6.11 17.36
C ALA A 353 -3.14 5.37 16.53
N ARG A 354 -3.34 5.77 15.27
CA ARG A 354 -4.28 5.09 14.37
C ARG A 354 -3.85 3.67 14.01
N VAL A 355 -2.54 3.42 13.83
CA VAL A 355 -2.01 2.06 13.59
C VAL A 355 -2.34 1.17 14.78
N ARG A 356 -2.08 1.66 16.01
CA ARG A 356 -2.37 0.94 17.25
C ARG A 356 -3.87 0.68 17.44
N GLU A 357 -4.71 1.68 17.22
CA GLU A 357 -6.17 1.52 17.27
C GLU A 357 -6.63 0.45 16.26
N SER A 358 -6.14 0.52 15.02
CA SER A 358 -6.49 -0.45 13.98
C SER A 358 -5.99 -1.87 14.29
N ALA A 359 -4.82 -1.99 14.92
CA ALA A 359 -4.25 -3.25 15.38
C ALA A 359 -5.12 -3.87 16.49
N GLU A 360 -5.61 -3.07 17.42
CA GLU A 360 -6.54 -3.51 18.47
C GLU A 360 -7.93 -3.83 17.91
N GLU A 361 -8.40 -3.13 16.87
CA GLU A 361 -9.62 -3.51 16.12
C GLU A 361 -9.48 -4.92 15.52
N VAL A 362 -8.32 -5.23 14.92
CA VAL A 362 -8.02 -6.57 14.38
C VAL A 362 -7.93 -7.60 15.49
N ARG A 363 -7.22 -7.30 16.59
CA ARG A 363 -7.13 -8.20 17.76
C ARG A 363 -8.51 -8.51 18.32
N GLY A 364 -9.30 -7.47 18.60
CA GLY A 364 -10.66 -7.59 19.11
C GLY A 364 -11.52 -8.44 18.18
N ARG A 365 -11.38 -8.29 16.86
CA ARG A 365 -12.11 -9.10 15.88
C ARG A 365 -11.63 -10.55 15.79
N LEU A 366 -10.36 -10.85 16.00
CA LEU A 366 -9.88 -12.23 16.07
C LEU A 366 -10.39 -12.94 17.34
N CYS A 367 -10.52 -12.22 18.45
CA CYS A 367 -10.88 -12.81 19.74
C CYS A 367 -12.38 -12.73 20.09
N ALA A 368 -13.13 -11.79 19.51
CA ALA A 368 -14.52 -11.55 19.90
C ALA A 368 -15.43 -12.73 19.57
N PRO A 369 -16.41 -13.05 20.44
CA PRO A 369 -17.42 -14.05 20.16
C PRO A 369 -18.22 -13.66 18.91
N LEU A 370 -18.74 -14.68 18.22
CA LEU A 370 -19.61 -14.47 17.07
C LEU A 370 -21.02 -14.15 17.50
N LYS A 371 -21.66 -13.22 16.78
CA LYS A 371 -23.11 -13.04 16.90
C LYS A 371 -23.81 -14.28 16.35
N PRO A 372 -24.99 -14.66 16.88
CA PRO A 372 -25.80 -15.74 16.31
C PRO A 372 -26.01 -15.55 14.80
N GLY A 373 -25.94 -16.64 14.03
CA GLY A 373 -26.09 -16.60 12.58
C GLY A 373 -24.88 -16.09 11.80
N ARG A 374 -23.79 -15.72 12.49
CA ARG A 374 -22.52 -15.35 11.84
C ARG A 374 -21.48 -16.44 11.95
N ARG A 375 -20.63 -16.49 10.94
CA ARG A 375 -19.42 -17.31 10.91
C ARG A 375 -18.25 -16.41 10.56
N ARG A 376 -17.10 -16.60 11.19
CA ARG A 376 -15.88 -15.85 10.85
C ARG A 376 -14.80 -16.82 10.45
N TYR A 377 -14.06 -16.42 9.44
CA TYR A 377 -12.95 -17.17 8.88
C TYR A 377 -11.72 -16.27 8.83
N VAL A 378 -10.58 -16.85 9.14
CA VAL A 378 -9.28 -16.20 9.00
C VAL A 378 -8.45 -17.04 8.04
N CYS A 379 -8.07 -16.46 6.91
CA CYS A 379 -7.07 -17.05 6.02
C CYS A 379 -5.72 -16.42 6.35
N VAL A 380 -4.72 -17.26 6.63
CA VAL A 380 -3.32 -16.84 6.82
C VAL A 380 -2.48 -17.47 5.72
N THR A 381 -1.86 -16.64 4.90
CA THR A 381 -0.86 -17.09 3.93
C THR A 381 0.51 -17.00 4.56
N TRP A 382 1.12 -18.15 4.74
CA TRP A 382 2.49 -18.27 5.23
C TRP A 382 3.47 -18.31 4.06
N GLY A 383 4.59 -17.61 4.18
CA GLY A 383 5.69 -17.65 3.24
C GLY A 383 6.91 -18.34 3.83
N ASP A 384 7.23 -19.53 3.32
CA ASP A 384 8.47 -20.24 3.64
C ASP A 384 9.56 -19.82 2.64
N PRO A 385 10.75 -19.37 3.10
CA PRO A 385 11.83 -19.03 2.19
C PRO A 385 12.26 -20.27 1.41
N VAL A 386 12.21 -20.20 0.08
CA VAL A 386 12.73 -21.29 -0.76
C VAL A 386 14.25 -21.25 -0.67
N SER A 387 14.84 -22.19 0.07
CA SER A 387 16.29 -22.37 0.10
C SER A 387 16.75 -22.58 -1.33
N LYS A 388 17.46 -21.61 -1.90
CA LYS A 388 18.20 -21.90 -3.13
C LYS A 388 19.17 -23.02 -2.78
N PRO A 389 19.28 -24.10 -3.58
CA PRO A 389 20.33 -25.07 -3.40
C PRO A 389 21.65 -24.32 -3.56
N ARG A 390 22.23 -23.92 -2.44
CA ARG A 390 23.51 -23.24 -2.40
C ARG A 390 24.50 -24.30 -2.83
N ARG A 391 25.11 -24.15 -4.01
CA ARG A 391 26.33 -24.91 -4.37
C ARG A 391 27.32 -24.63 -3.23
N SER A 392 27.43 -25.57 -2.30
CA SER A 392 28.30 -25.44 -1.14
C SER A 392 29.72 -25.53 -1.65
N THR A 393 30.51 -24.49 -1.40
CA THR A 393 31.95 -24.53 -1.65
C THR A 393 32.75 -24.34 -0.37
N THR A 394 32.11 -24.30 0.82
CA THR A 394 32.81 -24.35 2.12
C THR A 394 31.76 -24.42 3.24
N GLY A 395 31.91 -25.42 4.12
CA GLY A 395 30.97 -25.76 5.19
C GLY A 395 31.08 -24.82 6.38
N VAL A 396 30.31 -23.74 6.36
CA VAL A 396 30.00 -22.97 7.57
C VAL A 396 28.51 -23.15 7.83
N ASP A 397 28.18 -23.82 8.93
CA ASP A 397 26.81 -24.04 9.39
C ASP A 397 26.15 -22.70 9.72
N VAL A 398 25.37 -22.19 8.76
CA VAL A 398 24.48 -21.05 8.98
C VAL A 398 23.18 -21.62 9.53
N HIS A 399 22.91 -21.34 10.81
CA HIS A 399 21.65 -21.70 11.46
C HIS A 399 20.44 -21.25 10.60
N PRO A 400 19.56 -22.17 10.16
CA PRO A 400 18.38 -21.83 9.37
C PRO A 400 17.28 -21.30 10.30
N ALA A 401 17.46 -20.11 10.84
CA ALA A 401 16.55 -19.51 11.83
C ALA A 401 15.55 -18.50 11.22
N HIS A 402 15.36 -18.50 9.89
CA HIS A 402 14.24 -17.75 9.31
C HIS A 402 13.00 -18.62 9.34
N GLY A 403 12.34 -18.62 10.49
CA GLY A 403 11.03 -19.24 10.67
C GLY A 403 10.03 -18.76 9.63
N ARG A 404 9.04 -19.61 9.36
CA ARG A 404 7.86 -19.30 8.57
C ARG A 404 7.29 -17.94 8.99
N ARG A 405 6.96 -17.10 8.01
CA ARG A 405 6.41 -15.75 8.27
C ARG A 405 5.07 -15.54 7.61
N VAL A 406 4.25 -14.67 8.20
CA VAL A 406 2.99 -14.22 7.60
C VAL A 406 3.32 -13.36 6.38
N ALA A 407 2.70 -13.69 5.25
CA ALA A 407 2.84 -12.93 4.01
C ALA A 407 1.56 -12.17 3.66
N GLN A 408 0.42 -12.70 4.07
CA GLN A 408 -0.91 -12.12 3.93
C GLN A 408 -1.82 -12.69 5.01
N PHE A 409 -2.81 -11.92 5.44
CA PHE A 409 -3.98 -12.49 6.11
C PHE A 409 -5.27 -11.76 5.71
N LEU A 410 -6.38 -12.47 5.86
CA LEU A 410 -7.71 -12.07 5.46
C LEU A 410 -8.71 -12.51 6.53
N ILE A 411 -9.53 -11.58 7.02
CA ILE A 411 -10.64 -11.85 7.94
C ILE A 411 -11.95 -11.67 7.17
N ILE A 412 -12.74 -12.73 7.13
CA ILE A 412 -14.06 -12.74 6.48
C ILE A 412 -15.12 -13.08 7.51
N GLU A 413 -16.19 -12.30 7.58
CA GLU A 413 -17.41 -12.65 8.30
C GLU A 413 -18.50 -13.02 7.30
N TRP A 414 -19.06 -14.22 7.42
CA TRP A 414 -20.20 -14.67 6.64
C TRP A 414 -21.47 -14.60 7.50
N TRP A 415 -22.42 -13.79 7.04
CA TRP A 415 -23.74 -13.61 7.65
C TRP A 415 -24.68 -14.58 6.94
N VAL A 416 -24.97 -15.70 7.61
CA VAL A 416 -25.54 -16.88 6.96
C VAL A 416 -26.97 -16.60 6.48
N GLN A 417 -27.79 -15.99 7.32
CA GLN A 417 -29.19 -15.66 7.00
C GLN A 417 -29.28 -14.66 5.85
N ASP A 418 -28.42 -13.64 5.87
CA ASP A 418 -28.43 -12.56 4.88
C ASP A 418 -27.71 -12.94 3.58
N ARG A 419 -26.99 -14.08 3.57
CA ARG A 419 -26.14 -14.54 2.46
C ARG A 419 -25.08 -13.50 2.09
N ILE A 420 -24.57 -12.76 3.08
CA ILE A 420 -23.57 -11.71 2.91
C ILE A 420 -22.21 -12.20 3.38
N LEU A 421 -21.19 -12.06 2.54
CA LEU A 421 -19.79 -12.30 2.88
C LEU A 421 -19.09 -10.95 3.01
N GLU A 422 -18.74 -10.58 4.23
CA GLU A 422 -18.04 -9.34 4.56
C GLU A 422 -16.53 -9.60 4.68
N VAL A 423 -15.74 -9.01 3.79
CA VAL A 423 -14.28 -8.92 3.93
C VAL A 423 -13.96 -7.79 4.90
N ALA A 424 -13.87 -8.14 6.18
CA ALA A 424 -13.70 -7.19 7.26
C ALA A 424 -12.30 -6.57 7.30
N TYR A 425 -11.26 -7.39 7.09
CA TYR A 425 -9.87 -6.95 7.07
C TYR A 425 -9.07 -7.77 6.06
N ALA A 426 -8.25 -7.09 5.25
CA ALA A 426 -7.31 -7.71 4.33
C ALA A 426 -5.98 -6.97 4.39
N MET A 427 -4.89 -7.71 4.60
CA MET A 427 -3.55 -7.14 4.56
C MET A 427 -2.60 -8.11 3.89
N SER A 428 -1.83 -7.61 2.93
CA SER A 428 -0.93 -8.43 2.14
C SER A 428 0.38 -7.70 1.88
N SER A 429 1.49 -8.42 2.01
CA SER A 429 2.81 -8.01 1.54
C SER A 429 3.12 -8.55 0.14
N LEU A 430 2.21 -9.37 -0.40
CA LEU A 430 2.33 -10.08 -1.65
C LEU A 430 1.87 -9.20 -2.82
N ALA A 431 1.99 -9.74 -4.01
CA ALA A 431 1.47 -9.09 -5.20
C ALA A 431 -0.05 -9.14 -5.27
N PRO A 432 -0.69 -8.12 -5.88
CA PRO A 432 -2.15 -8.07 -5.96
C PRO A 432 -2.78 -9.36 -6.48
N TYR A 433 -2.22 -9.98 -7.53
CA TYR A 433 -2.79 -11.22 -8.08
C TYR A 433 -2.70 -12.43 -7.13
N ILE A 434 -1.72 -12.46 -6.23
CA ILE A 434 -1.62 -13.53 -5.20
C ILE A 434 -2.67 -13.26 -4.13
N ASP A 435 -2.83 -12.00 -3.75
CA ASP A 435 -3.86 -11.55 -2.83
C ASP A 435 -5.27 -11.93 -3.36
N GLU A 436 -5.54 -11.69 -4.65
CA GLU A 436 -6.79 -12.10 -5.29
C GLU A 436 -6.96 -13.63 -5.38
N ALA A 437 -5.90 -14.39 -5.62
CA ALA A 437 -5.97 -15.85 -5.62
C ALA A 437 -6.34 -16.40 -4.23
N CYS A 438 -5.74 -15.85 -3.17
CA CYS A 438 -6.06 -16.21 -1.78
C CYS A 438 -7.52 -15.89 -1.44
N ARG A 439 -8.04 -14.73 -1.88
CA ARG A 439 -9.47 -14.38 -1.72
C ARG A 439 -10.38 -15.39 -2.42
N ARG A 440 -10.04 -15.78 -3.66
CA ARG A 440 -10.79 -16.81 -4.41
C ARG A 440 -10.85 -18.14 -3.66
N GLU A 441 -9.71 -18.65 -3.22
CA GLU A 441 -9.64 -19.93 -2.48
C GLU A 441 -10.45 -19.88 -1.19
N MET A 442 -10.37 -18.76 -0.47
CA MET A 442 -11.17 -18.54 0.74
C MET A 442 -12.67 -18.54 0.46
N MET A 443 -13.11 -17.89 -0.61
CA MET A 443 -14.53 -17.87 -1.00
C MET A 443 -15.00 -19.27 -1.42
N MET A 444 -14.18 -20.03 -2.15
CA MET A 444 -14.48 -21.43 -2.50
C MET A 444 -14.59 -22.33 -1.26
N HIS A 445 -13.73 -22.12 -0.26
CA HIS A 445 -13.82 -22.83 1.01
C HIS A 445 -15.16 -22.58 1.71
N ILE A 446 -15.61 -21.32 1.76
CA ILE A 446 -16.90 -20.96 2.36
C ILE A 446 -18.08 -21.58 1.60
N ILE A 447 -18.06 -21.63 0.26
CA ILE A 447 -19.10 -22.31 -0.52
C ILE A 447 -19.12 -23.82 -0.21
N ALA A 448 -17.94 -24.46 -0.21
CA ALA A 448 -17.83 -25.89 0.04
C ALA A 448 -18.38 -26.24 1.42
N GLU A 449 -18.08 -25.42 2.42
CA GLU A 449 -18.60 -25.60 3.76
C GLU A 449 -20.11 -25.35 3.82
N ALA A 450 -20.62 -24.28 3.18
CA ALA A 450 -22.05 -24.00 3.11
C ALA A 450 -22.82 -25.21 2.57
N ARG A 451 -22.31 -25.84 1.50
CA ARG A 451 -22.87 -27.09 0.96
C ARG A 451 -22.81 -28.25 1.96
N SER A 452 -21.67 -28.44 2.61
CA SER A 452 -21.49 -29.55 3.57
C SER A 452 -22.41 -29.47 4.79
N LEU A 453 -22.79 -28.24 5.18
CA LEU A 453 -23.66 -27.97 6.32
C LEU A 453 -25.11 -27.68 5.93
N SER A 454 -25.45 -27.83 4.64
CA SER A 454 -26.77 -27.47 4.08
C SER A 454 -27.20 -26.04 4.41
N LEU A 455 -26.24 -25.11 4.49
CA LEU A 455 -26.46 -23.69 4.70
C LEU A 455 -26.64 -22.98 3.35
N PRO A 456 -27.38 -21.86 3.31
CA PRO A 456 -27.53 -21.07 2.09
C PRO A 456 -26.18 -20.52 1.63
N ALA A 457 -25.84 -20.64 0.34
CA ALA A 457 -24.59 -20.08 -0.17
C ALA A 457 -24.58 -18.53 -0.08
N PRO A 458 -23.40 -17.90 0.04
CA PRO A 458 -23.29 -16.45 -0.06
C PRO A 458 -23.76 -15.95 -1.43
N GLU A 459 -24.50 -14.84 -1.45
CA GLU A 459 -25.00 -14.17 -2.67
C GLU A 459 -24.35 -12.82 -2.88
N HIS A 460 -23.88 -12.20 -1.79
CA HIS A 460 -23.34 -10.86 -1.76
C HIS A 460 -21.96 -10.87 -1.13
N VAL A 461 -21.07 -10.03 -1.66
CA VAL A 461 -19.75 -9.78 -1.09
C VAL A 461 -19.63 -8.30 -0.77
N ILE A 462 -19.20 -8.01 0.44
CA ILE A 462 -18.99 -6.66 0.93
C ILE A 462 -17.51 -6.44 1.28
N TYR A 463 -16.91 -5.36 0.79
CA TYR A 463 -15.59 -4.91 1.23
C TYR A 463 -15.70 -3.58 1.96
N ARG A 464 -14.97 -3.43 3.07
CA ARG A 464 -14.76 -2.13 3.71
C ARG A 464 -13.36 -1.64 3.38
N GLU A 465 -13.25 -0.65 2.51
CA GLU A 465 -11.97 0.04 2.25
C GLU A 465 -12.10 1.51 2.63
N ARG A 466 -11.07 2.15 3.18
CA ARG A 466 -11.03 3.61 3.33
C ARG A 466 -10.35 4.24 2.12
N PRO A 467 -11.10 4.70 1.08
CA PRO A 467 -10.49 5.43 -0.01
C PRO A 467 -10.05 6.82 0.47
N THR A 468 -9.02 7.33 -0.19
CA THR A 468 -8.61 8.73 -0.12
C THR A 468 -9.57 9.62 -0.90
N ALA A 469 -9.63 10.92 -0.59
CA ALA A 469 -10.40 11.88 -1.38
C ALA A 469 -10.02 11.86 -2.86
N ALA A 470 -8.73 11.65 -3.17
CA ALA A 470 -8.25 11.50 -4.54
C ALA A 470 -8.75 10.19 -5.20
N GLU A 471 -8.78 9.08 -4.46
CA GLU A 471 -9.34 7.81 -4.95
C GLU A 471 -10.84 7.94 -5.22
N ILE A 472 -11.60 8.62 -4.34
CA ILE A 472 -13.03 8.91 -4.55
C ILE A 472 -13.22 9.71 -5.86
N GLN A 473 -12.43 10.76 -6.08
CA GLN A 473 -12.51 11.58 -7.32
C GLN A 473 -12.03 10.86 -8.58
N GLU A 474 -11.09 9.91 -8.47
CA GLU A 474 -10.67 9.07 -9.60
C GLU A 474 -11.70 7.98 -9.92
N ASP A 475 -12.41 7.48 -8.92
CA ASP A 475 -13.42 6.44 -9.07
C ASP A 475 -14.63 6.91 -9.86
N ASP A 476 -15.02 8.19 -9.69
CA ASP A 476 -16.05 8.86 -10.49
C ASP A 476 -15.71 8.94 -11.99
N LYS A 477 -14.44 8.72 -12.37
CA LYS A 477 -14.01 8.74 -13.78
C LYS A 477 -14.29 7.44 -14.53
N GLY A 478 -14.98 6.48 -13.90
CA GLY A 478 -15.56 5.33 -14.59
C GLY A 478 -14.53 4.34 -15.16
N ALA A 479 -13.39 4.15 -14.48
CA ALA A 479 -12.42 3.15 -14.89
C ALA A 479 -13.11 1.77 -14.96
N PRO A 480 -13.05 1.04 -16.09
CA PRO A 480 -13.86 -0.16 -16.32
C PRO A 480 -13.54 -1.32 -15.36
N ASN A 481 -12.40 -1.24 -14.65
CA ASN A 481 -11.97 -2.21 -13.65
C ASN A 481 -12.18 -1.73 -12.21
N ASN A 482 -12.63 -0.48 -12.01
CA ASN A 482 -13.01 0.01 -10.68
C ASN A 482 -14.54 -0.10 -10.54
N MET A 483 -14.98 -0.83 -9.53
CA MET A 483 -16.40 -1.06 -9.24
C MET A 483 -17.00 0.13 -8.48
N GLY A 484 -16.95 1.34 -9.06
CA GLY A 484 -17.10 2.55 -8.24
C GLY A 484 -18.43 2.70 -7.50
N TRP A 485 -18.46 3.61 -6.52
CA TRP A 485 -19.55 3.78 -5.54
C TRP A 485 -20.98 3.74 -6.12
N VAL A 486 -21.20 4.39 -7.25
CA VAL A 486 -22.48 4.42 -7.97
C VAL A 486 -22.97 3.01 -8.33
N ARG A 487 -22.06 2.09 -8.65
CA ARG A 487 -22.39 0.68 -8.96
C ARG A 487 -22.81 -0.09 -7.71
N ALA A 488 -22.17 0.15 -6.56
CA ALA A 488 -22.55 -0.51 -5.31
C ALA A 488 -23.96 -0.10 -4.86
N ALA A 489 -24.28 1.20 -4.88
CA ALA A 489 -25.63 1.69 -4.56
C ALA A 489 -26.68 1.13 -5.52
N SER A 490 -26.40 1.15 -6.83
CA SER A 490 -27.29 0.58 -7.86
C SER A 490 -27.48 -0.93 -7.70
N TYR A 491 -26.42 -1.64 -7.33
CA TYR A 491 -26.45 -3.08 -7.05
C TYR A 491 -27.40 -3.39 -5.88
N VAL A 492 -27.24 -2.67 -4.76
CA VAL A 492 -28.06 -2.85 -3.55
C VAL A 492 -29.52 -2.52 -3.81
N ALA A 493 -29.81 -1.43 -4.51
CA ALA A 493 -31.17 -1.07 -4.88
C ALA A 493 -31.85 -2.15 -5.73
N ARG A 494 -31.15 -2.65 -6.77
CA ARG A 494 -31.63 -3.72 -7.64
C ARG A 494 -31.89 -5.02 -6.86
N ARG A 495 -30.96 -5.43 -5.99
CA ARG A 495 -31.12 -6.66 -5.17
C ARG A 495 -32.22 -6.51 -4.13
N SER A 496 -32.38 -5.34 -3.52
CA SER A 496 -33.49 -5.05 -2.62
C SER A 496 -34.84 -5.21 -3.34
N ALA A 497 -34.96 -4.69 -4.55
CA ALA A 497 -36.16 -4.86 -5.37
C ALA A 497 -36.42 -6.34 -5.76
N GLU A 498 -35.38 -7.12 -6.03
CA GLU A 498 -35.51 -8.57 -6.28
C GLU A 498 -35.98 -9.33 -5.03
N ARG A 499 -35.45 -9.02 -3.85
CA ARG A 499 -35.88 -9.62 -2.58
C ARG A 499 -37.34 -9.29 -2.26
N VAL A 500 -37.74 -8.04 -2.42
CA VAL A 500 -39.14 -7.60 -2.25
C VAL A 500 -40.07 -8.37 -3.19
N ARG A 501 -39.69 -8.54 -4.48
CA ARG A 501 -40.45 -9.35 -5.43
C ARG A 501 -40.55 -10.83 -5.04
N ALA A 502 -39.57 -11.35 -4.31
CA ALA A 502 -39.56 -12.72 -3.78
C ALA A 502 -40.25 -12.86 -2.42
N GLY A 503 -40.89 -11.81 -1.89
CA GLY A 503 -41.52 -11.83 -0.56
C GLY A 503 -40.53 -11.84 0.61
N MET A 504 -39.26 -11.48 0.36
CA MET A 504 -38.24 -11.32 1.39
C MET A 504 -38.08 -9.85 1.79
N GLU A 505 -37.61 -9.61 3.01
CA GLU A 505 -37.25 -8.28 3.47
C GLU A 505 -36.16 -7.68 2.54
N PRO A 506 -36.30 -6.40 2.11
CA PRO A 506 -35.26 -5.74 1.32
C PRO A 506 -33.92 -5.77 2.06
N LEU A 507 -32.82 -5.67 1.32
CA LEU A 507 -31.54 -5.45 1.98
C LEU A 507 -31.61 -4.09 2.69
N ASP A 508 -31.30 -4.06 3.99
CA ASP A 508 -31.23 -2.81 4.75
C ASP A 508 -30.27 -1.86 4.02
N PRO A 509 -30.76 -0.74 3.43
CA PRO A 509 -29.91 0.20 2.75
C PRO A 509 -28.82 0.74 3.67
N ALA A 510 -29.05 0.79 4.99
CA ALA A 510 -28.06 1.20 5.97
C ALA A 510 -26.90 0.19 6.15
N LEU A 511 -27.00 -1.04 5.63
CA LEU A 511 -25.84 -1.93 5.50
C LEU A 511 -24.85 -1.47 4.43
N PHE A 512 -25.32 -0.62 3.51
CA PHE A 512 -24.59 -0.20 2.31
C PHE A 512 -24.50 1.33 2.16
N ALA A 513 -25.25 2.08 2.96
CA ALA A 513 -25.26 3.53 2.95
C ALA A 513 -23.91 4.04 3.49
N GLY A 514 -23.34 5.00 2.78
CA GLY A 514 -22.19 5.77 3.25
C GLY A 514 -22.47 6.54 4.55
N GLU A 515 -23.74 6.67 4.94
CA GLU A 515 -24.20 7.45 6.09
C GLU A 515 -24.11 6.69 7.42
N ARG A 516 -24.03 5.34 7.43
CA ARG A 516 -23.71 4.58 8.67
C ARG A 516 -22.25 4.79 9.15
N PHE A 517 -21.50 5.63 8.43
CA PHE A 517 -20.14 6.07 8.70
C PHE A 517 -20.11 7.50 9.24
N GLU A 518 -21.25 7.96 9.78
CA GLU A 518 -21.43 9.27 10.42
C GLU A 518 -20.14 9.75 11.08
N GLU A 519 -19.75 10.90 10.57
CA GLU A 519 -18.75 11.86 10.98
C GLU A 519 -18.58 11.90 12.49
N ASN A 520 -17.90 10.90 13.05
CA ASN A 520 -17.24 11.13 14.32
C ASN A 520 -16.05 12.01 13.97
N GLU A 521 -16.26 13.35 14.01
CA GLU A 521 -15.25 14.36 13.73
C GLU A 521 -13.94 14.08 14.51
N GLU A 522 -14.04 13.39 15.66
CA GLU A 522 -12.90 12.99 16.49
C GLU A 522 -12.14 11.76 15.97
N VAL A 523 -12.75 10.89 15.17
CA VAL A 523 -12.13 9.64 14.71
C VAL A 523 -12.45 9.46 13.24
N SER A 524 -11.72 10.15 12.37
CA SER A 524 -11.89 10.20 10.90
C SER A 524 -12.11 8.81 10.25
N LYS A 525 -13.32 8.23 10.36
CA LYS A 525 -13.64 6.83 10.08
C LYS A 525 -14.36 6.62 8.75
N TRP A 526 -13.81 7.20 7.68
CA TRP A 526 -14.31 6.95 6.33
C TRP A 526 -14.04 5.48 5.95
N PHE A 527 -15.08 4.70 5.66
CA PHE A 527 -14.94 3.46 4.90
C PHE A 527 -15.99 3.51 3.79
N VAL A 528 -15.58 3.17 2.57
CA VAL A 528 -16.46 2.87 1.46
C VAL A 528 -16.75 1.38 1.46
N VAL A 529 -18.04 1.09 1.42
CA VAL A 529 -18.59 -0.26 1.34
C VAL A 529 -18.78 -0.59 -0.13
N TRP A 530 -18.08 -1.61 -0.61
CA TRP A 530 -18.25 -2.13 -1.96
C TRP A 530 -19.16 -3.34 -1.88
N ALA A 531 -20.27 -3.35 -2.61
CA ALA A 531 -21.19 -4.48 -2.65
C ALA A 531 -21.29 -5.03 -4.08
N ILE A 532 -21.14 -6.35 -4.21
CA ILE A 532 -21.19 -7.03 -5.50
C ILE A 532 -21.79 -8.43 -5.35
N GLY A 533 -22.35 -8.96 -6.44
CA GLY A 533 -22.78 -10.35 -6.49
C GLY A 533 -21.62 -11.29 -6.30
N PHE A 534 -21.83 -12.34 -5.52
CA PHE A 534 -20.83 -13.36 -5.28
C PHE A 534 -20.29 -13.95 -6.59
N GLU A 535 -21.18 -14.33 -7.52
CA GLU A 535 -20.81 -14.84 -8.84
C GLU A 535 -20.00 -13.82 -9.68
N GLU A 536 -20.39 -12.54 -9.62
CA GLU A 536 -19.71 -11.47 -10.34
C GLU A 536 -18.30 -11.24 -9.76
N MET A 537 -18.16 -11.26 -8.44
CA MET A 537 -16.87 -11.20 -7.75
C MET A 537 -16.00 -12.40 -8.11
N MET A 538 -16.55 -13.62 -8.11
CA MET A 538 -15.81 -14.82 -8.51
C MET A 538 -15.33 -14.73 -9.96
N ALA A 539 -16.17 -14.26 -10.88
CA ALA A 539 -15.78 -14.05 -12.28
C ALA A 539 -14.64 -13.01 -12.42
N ILE A 540 -14.67 -11.93 -11.63
CA ILE A 540 -13.60 -10.93 -11.57
C ILE A 540 -12.30 -11.58 -11.09
N LEU A 541 -12.34 -12.31 -9.97
CA LEU A 541 -11.17 -12.99 -9.40
C LEU A 541 -10.58 -14.00 -10.39
N GLU A 542 -11.42 -14.81 -11.05
CA GLU A 542 -10.99 -15.77 -12.06
C GLU A 542 -10.37 -15.08 -13.28
N SER A 543 -10.92 -13.96 -13.72
CA SER A 543 -10.36 -13.16 -14.81
C SER A 543 -8.97 -12.60 -14.45
N LEU A 544 -8.80 -12.12 -13.22
CA LEU A 544 -7.55 -11.54 -12.72
C LEU A 544 -6.46 -12.62 -12.56
N VAL A 545 -6.82 -13.78 -12.00
CA VAL A 545 -5.92 -14.92 -11.84
C VAL A 545 -5.57 -15.54 -13.21
N GLY A 546 -6.57 -15.72 -14.08
CA GLY A 546 -6.42 -16.38 -15.38
C GLY A 546 -5.64 -15.58 -16.43
N ARG A 547 -5.79 -14.25 -16.47
CA ARG A 547 -5.04 -13.38 -17.42
C ARG A 547 -3.52 -13.48 -17.28
N ARG A 548 -3.04 -13.94 -16.12
CA ARG A 548 -1.61 -14.01 -15.82
C ARG A 548 -1.00 -15.38 -16.00
N LEU A 549 -1.76 -16.45 -15.86
CA LEU A 549 -1.29 -17.80 -16.24
C LEU A 549 -0.96 -17.90 -17.74
N ARG A 550 -1.54 -17.01 -18.57
CA ARG A 550 -1.30 -16.94 -20.01
C ARG A 550 -0.12 -16.03 -20.42
N LYS A 551 0.46 -15.27 -19.48
CA LYS A 551 1.60 -14.37 -19.72
C LYS A 551 2.84 -14.92 -19.04
#